data_AF-A0A5C1ADB7-F1
#
_entry.id   AF-A0A5C1ADB7-F1
#
_cell.length_a   1.000
_cell.length_b   1.000
_cell.length_c   1.000
_cell.angle_alpha   90.00
_cell.angle_beta   90.00
_cell.angle_gamma   90.00
#
_symmetry.space_group_name_H-M   'P 1'
#
loop_
_entity.id
_entity.type
_entity.pdbx_description
1 polymer ?
#
loop_
_entity_poly.entity_id
_entity_poly.type
_entity_poly.pdbx_seq_one_letter_code
_entity_poly.pdbx_strand_id
1 'polypeptide(L)'
;MRRPLIAALVLCFAFSTTGTAQEKGGKKKLAEDSVKGYKIHTINGFTVVVSDEVLKADVDKYKRKPVEAIELELKNVTDLMTAKAVTTLRNIPVWAEWDERITLGNGRQGRAYATYYGGNQLQALARGMNPEKAKCVVIHLTKSLTEEYQDKTKPDSLLLLHEFAHAVHDQLLSFDNADIKSGFKLAMSRKLYDKSLYCATNEMEFFAEMTCAYLDRLGYFPNTREDLKKHDAVTFKLMESIWGKAAADGGKARTAVRPPNGADEFRMDFKLPEVKFGRLIDGPKFDPDAAVGKVTAFFYWYDTQASDMKRIKKWADELSPYGYQTVILNANYREEEAEVDERVRKAKLPFTVLGTTFMPRKTGEQLRAEPGGHVAVYADDKWVYRGKIAGGETYIRELLAQKILKDAGVPDDAPKALRPIVTALQAGESFPAVITKLQPATTNSDAAVSEPAKKLMAALAKPVQQRLEFAESKKKSDPVEAFLTAESVVAEYKGTPFAAKADRLVSSLKVEKAVAVELKARKELDGIKKIEAVLNAQGGSFDPTDIKFQMKYEPQIKQMKALYEQMKKAHPNAKATEEAGQIVKEFAG
;
A
#
# COMPACT_ATOMS: atom_id res chain seq x y z
N MET A 1 -82.08 -20.32 -17.92
CA MET A 1 -81.35 -19.04 -17.73
C MET A 1 -80.08 -19.30 -16.92
N ARG A 2 -78.92 -19.40 -17.58
CA ARG A 2 -77.60 -19.38 -16.95
C ARG A 2 -76.66 -18.62 -17.90
N ARG A 3 -76.04 -17.55 -17.37
CA ARG A 3 -75.05 -16.68 -18.03
C ARG A 3 -73.64 -17.27 -17.89
N PRO A 4 -72.69 -16.92 -18.78
CA PRO A 4 -71.39 -17.59 -18.90
C PRO A 4 -70.35 -17.03 -17.92
N LEU A 5 -69.38 -17.86 -17.54
CA LEU A 5 -68.15 -17.46 -16.85
C LEU A 5 -66.96 -17.82 -17.75
N ILE A 6 -66.20 -16.78 -18.05
CA ILE A 6 -64.99 -16.77 -18.88
C ILE A 6 -63.89 -17.54 -18.14
N ALA A 7 -63.29 -18.53 -18.80
CA ALA A 7 -62.12 -19.24 -18.33
C ALA A 7 -60.86 -18.39 -18.58
N ALA A 8 -60.18 -17.99 -17.51
CA ALA A 8 -58.85 -17.39 -17.59
C ALA A 8 -57.78 -18.49 -17.47
N LEU A 9 -56.97 -18.63 -18.51
CA LEU A 9 -55.82 -19.53 -18.58
C LEU A 9 -54.67 -18.89 -17.78
N VAL A 10 -54.29 -19.47 -16.64
CA VAL A 10 -53.05 -19.10 -15.92
C VAL A 10 -51.99 -20.14 -16.26
N LEU A 11 -51.02 -19.72 -17.06
CA LEU A 11 -49.84 -20.50 -17.44
C LEU A 11 -48.77 -20.31 -16.35
N CYS A 12 -48.64 -21.26 -15.42
CA CYS A 12 -47.52 -21.29 -14.47
C CYS A 12 -46.27 -21.84 -15.17
N PHE A 13 -45.35 -20.96 -15.58
CA PHE A 13 -43.98 -21.35 -15.89
C PHE A 13 -43.22 -21.56 -14.57
N ALA A 14 -42.95 -22.82 -14.24
CA ALA A 14 -41.98 -23.16 -13.21
C ALA A 14 -40.56 -22.87 -13.75
N PHE A 15 -39.95 -21.79 -13.29
CA PHE A 15 -38.51 -21.59 -13.45
C PHE A 15 -37.78 -22.56 -12.52
N SER A 16 -37.32 -23.68 -13.08
CA SER A 16 -36.29 -24.51 -12.46
C SER A 16 -34.98 -23.72 -12.51
N THR A 17 -34.58 -23.12 -11.40
CA THR A 17 -33.24 -22.59 -11.20
C THR A 17 -32.26 -23.76 -11.17
N THR A 18 -31.55 -23.99 -12.27
CA THR A 18 -30.34 -24.82 -12.28
C THR A 18 -29.25 -24.09 -11.51
N GLY A 19 -29.26 -24.25 -10.18
CA GLY A 19 -28.10 -23.91 -9.37
C GLY A 19 -26.93 -24.77 -9.81
N THR A 20 -25.92 -24.16 -10.43
CA THR A 20 -24.62 -24.78 -10.66
C THR A 20 -24.01 -25.09 -9.30
N ALA A 21 -24.00 -26.36 -8.90
CA ALA A 21 -23.29 -26.81 -7.72
C ALA A 21 -21.78 -26.62 -7.93
N GLN A 22 -21.16 -25.76 -7.12
CA GLN A 22 -19.72 -25.58 -7.07
C GLN A 22 -19.09 -26.86 -6.50
N GLU A 23 -18.22 -27.51 -7.29
CA GLU A 23 -17.53 -28.74 -6.92
C GLU A 23 -16.52 -28.47 -5.79
N LYS A 24 -16.89 -28.84 -4.55
CA LYS A 24 -16.00 -28.75 -3.38
C LYS A 24 -14.86 -29.75 -3.53
N GLY A 25 -13.62 -29.29 -3.37
CA GLY A 25 -12.43 -30.13 -3.54
C GLY A 25 -12.38 -31.30 -2.55
N GLY A 26 -12.57 -32.52 -3.06
CA GLY A 26 -12.17 -33.73 -2.34
C GLY A 26 -10.64 -33.84 -2.27
N LYS A 27 -10.11 -34.67 -1.36
CA LYS A 27 -8.67 -34.94 -1.25
C LYS A 27 -8.10 -35.32 -2.63
N LYS A 28 -7.30 -34.45 -3.23
CA LYS A 28 -6.61 -34.74 -4.49
C LYS A 28 -5.38 -35.59 -4.17
N LYS A 29 -5.56 -36.91 -4.06
CA LYS A 29 -4.46 -37.84 -3.80
C LYS A 29 -3.73 -38.10 -5.12
N LEU A 30 -2.65 -37.36 -5.36
CA LEU A 30 -1.70 -37.70 -6.42
C LEU A 30 -0.96 -38.99 -6.00
N ALA A 31 -0.87 -39.97 -6.90
CA ALA A 31 -0.16 -41.22 -6.60
C ALA A 31 1.36 -40.99 -6.68
N GLU A 32 2.15 -41.69 -5.85
CA GLU A 32 3.61 -41.68 -5.97
C GLU A 32 4.00 -42.05 -7.41
N ASP A 33 4.89 -41.26 -8.01
CA ASP A 33 5.32 -41.31 -9.41
C ASP A 33 4.29 -40.94 -10.50
N SER A 34 3.12 -40.39 -10.15
CA SER A 34 2.08 -40.05 -11.14
C SER A 34 2.39 -38.80 -11.98
N VAL A 35 3.44 -38.04 -11.66
CA VAL A 35 3.81 -36.80 -12.37
C VAL A 35 5.27 -36.86 -12.78
N LYS A 36 5.52 -37.03 -14.09
CA LYS A 36 6.87 -37.10 -14.65
C LYS A 36 7.69 -35.85 -14.31
N GLY A 37 8.89 -36.05 -13.76
CA GLY A 37 9.82 -34.97 -13.38
C GLY A 37 9.59 -34.38 -11.99
N TYR A 38 8.78 -35.03 -11.16
CA TYR A 38 8.50 -34.61 -9.79
C TYR A 38 8.52 -35.79 -8.83
N LYS A 39 8.86 -35.51 -7.57
CA LYS A 39 8.74 -36.42 -6.45
C LYS A 39 7.71 -35.91 -5.46
N ILE A 40 6.87 -36.80 -4.94
CA ILE A 40 5.84 -36.45 -3.97
C ILE A 40 6.37 -36.70 -2.55
N HIS A 41 6.17 -35.73 -1.68
CA HIS A 41 6.53 -35.76 -0.27
C HIS A 41 5.29 -35.49 0.58
N THR A 42 5.23 -36.11 1.76
CA THR A 42 4.28 -35.70 2.80
C THR A 42 5.01 -34.83 3.82
N ILE A 43 4.68 -33.54 3.87
CA ILE A 43 5.34 -32.56 4.76
C ILE A 43 4.27 -31.85 5.58
N ASN A 44 4.34 -31.93 6.91
CA ASN A 44 3.34 -31.32 7.81
C ASN A 44 1.87 -31.66 7.47
N GLY A 45 1.64 -32.86 6.91
CA GLY A 45 0.32 -33.33 6.45
C GLY A 45 -0.12 -32.78 5.09
N PHE A 46 0.71 -31.99 4.40
CA PHE A 46 0.51 -31.56 3.02
C PHE A 46 1.07 -32.58 2.04
N THR A 47 0.43 -32.68 0.87
CA THR A 47 1.03 -33.33 -0.30
C THR A 47 1.89 -32.29 -1.02
N VAL A 48 3.21 -32.44 -0.95
CA VAL A 48 4.17 -31.53 -1.60
C VAL A 48 4.78 -32.20 -2.81
N VAL A 49 4.61 -31.61 -3.99
CA VAL A 49 5.09 -32.14 -5.28
C VAL A 49 6.34 -31.35 -5.68
N VAL A 50 7.52 -31.94 -5.46
CA VAL A 50 8.81 -31.28 -5.59
C VAL A 50 9.43 -31.63 -6.94
N SER A 51 9.80 -30.63 -7.76
CA SER A 51 10.39 -30.91 -9.07
C SER A 51 11.79 -31.48 -8.97
N ASP A 52 12.18 -32.26 -9.99
CA ASP A 52 13.52 -32.81 -10.13
C ASP A 52 14.60 -31.72 -10.07
N GLU A 53 14.30 -30.51 -10.53
CA GLU A 53 15.23 -29.38 -10.47
C GLU A 53 15.54 -28.96 -9.04
N VAL A 54 14.53 -28.93 -8.15
CA VAL A 54 14.74 -28.65 -6.72
C VAL A 54 15.60 -29.74 -6.08
N LEU A 55 15.36 -31.01 -6.44
CA LEU A 55 16.07 -32.16 -5.86
C LEU A 55 17.50 -32.31 -6.35
N LYS A 56 17.80 -31.88 -7.58
CA LYS A 56 19.11 -31.99 -8.23
C LYS A 56 19.93 -30.70 -8.16
N ALA A 57 19.38 -29.63 -7.59
CA ALA A 57 20.09 -28.36 -7.43
C ALA A 57 21.35 -28.53 -6.57
N ASP A 58 22.42 -27.82 -6.93
CA ASP A 58 23.61 -27.71 -6.07
C ASP A 58 23.26 -26.86 -4.85
N VAL A 59 23.08 -27.56 -3.73
CA VAL A 59 22.65 -27.01 -2.45
C VAL A 59 23.69 -27.21 -1.36
N ASP A 60 24.92 -27.59 -1.70
CA ASP A 60 25.98 -27.87 -0.71
C ASP A 60 26.37 -26.64 0.09
N LYS A 61 26.29 -25.47 -0.56
CA LYS A 61 26.49 -24.16 0.09
C LYS A 61 25.42 -23.80 1.12
N TYR A 62 24.25 -24.46 1.12
CA TYR A 62 23.16 -24.16 2.04
C TYR A 62 23.23 -25.08 3.27
N LYS A 63 23.23 -24.46 4.45
CA LYS A 63 23.12 -25.16 5.74
C LYS A 63 21.77 -25.85 5.86
N ARG A 64 20.69 -25.14 5.51
CA ARG A 64 19.33 -25.69 5.45
C ARG A 64 18.97 -26.04 4.02
N LYS A 65 18.46 -27.25 3.81
CA LYS A 65 18.10 -27.76 2.49
C LYS A 65 16.70 -27.27 2.07
N PRO A 66 16.40 -27.26 0.75
CA PRO A 66 15.13 -26.72 0.25
C PRO A 66 13.87 -27.33 0.86
N VAL A 67 13.86 -28.65 1.04
CA VAL A 67 12.70 -29.37 1.62
C VAL A 67 12.47 -28.97 3.08
N GLU A 68 13.53 -28.75 3.85
CA GLU A 68 13.45 -28.29 5.24
C GLU A 68 12.94 -26.84 5.32
N ALA A 69 13.30 -25.99 4.36
CA ALA A 69 12.77 -24.63 4.27
C ALA A 69 11.26 -24.63 3.94
N ILE A 70 10.82 -25.50 3.03
CA ILE A 70 9.39 -25.71 2.76
C ILE A 70 8.66 -26.19 4.02
N GLU A 71 9.24 -27.14 4.75
CA GLU A 71 8.66 -27.65 6.00
C GLU A 71 8.45 -26.53 7.03
N LEU A 72 9.45 -25.67 7.25
CA LEU A 72 9.33 -24.56 8.19
C LEU A 72 8.31 -23.52 7.74
N GLU A 73 8.26 -23.19 6.45
CA GLU A 73 7.26 -22.27 5.91
C GLU A 73 5.84 -22.80 6.11
N LEU A 74 5.59 -24.07 5.76
CA LEU A 74 4.29 -24.71 5.95
C LEU A 74 3.91 -24.76 7.43
N LYS A 75 4.86 -25.05 8.32
CA LYS A 75 4.62 -25.04 9.76
C LYS A 75 4.24 -23.63 10.24
N ASN A 76 5.05 -22.63 9.92
CA ASN A 76 4.85 -21.27 10.38
C ASN A 76 3.52 -20.67 9.89
N VAL A 77 3.10 -20.97 8.65
CA VAL A 77 1.80 -20.52 8.12
C VAL A 77 0.65 -21.25 8.82
N THR A 78 0.74 -22.57 8.99
CA THR A 78 -0.35 -23.34 9.60
C THR A 78 -0.54 -23.07 11.09
N ASP A 79 0.52 -22.71 11.82
CA ASP A 79 0.46 -22.29 13.22
C ASP A 79 -0.39 -21.01 13.42
N LEU A 80 -0.60 -20.21 12.36
CA LEU A 80 -1.42 -19.00 12.41
C LEU A 80 -2.89 -19.22 12.01
N MET A 81 -3.19 -20.34 11.36
CA MET A 81 -4.50 -20.57 10.74
C MET A 81 -5.41 -21.43 11.60
N THR A 82 -6.72 -21.34 11.37
CA THR A 82 -7.70 -22.20 12.07
C THR A 82 -7.52 -23.66 11.66
N ALA A 83 -7.81 -24.59 12.57
CA ALA A 83 -7.76 -26.03 12.27
C ALA A 83 -8.60 -26.42 11.04
N LYS A 84 -9.73 -25.72 10.84
CA LYS A 84 -10.60 -25.89 9.66
C LYS A 84 -9.89 -25.46 8.37
N ALA A 85 -9.26 -24.28 8.37
CA ALA A 85 -8.47 -23.81 7.22
C ALA A 85 -7.29 -24.74 6.92
N VAL A 86 -6.52 -25.15 7.95
CA VAL A 86 -5.40 -26.09 7.79
C VAL A 86 -5.86 -27.42 7.20
N THR A 87 -7.00 -27.95 7.66
CA THR A 87 -7.57 -29.20 7.11
C THR A 87 -7.93 -29.05 5.63
N THR A 88 -8.53 -27.92 5.24
CA THR A 88 -8.82 -27.61 3.83
C THR A 88 -7.55 -27.51 3.00
N LEU A 89 -6.54 -26.79 3.49
CA LEU A 89 -5.28 -26.57 2.79
C LEU A 89 -4.49 -27.86 2.58
N ARG A 90 -4.51 -28.79 3.54
CA ARG A 90 -3.89 -30.11 3.39
C ARG A 90 -4.53 -31.00 2.32
N ASN A 91 -5.73 -30.65 1.82
CA ASN A 91 -6.40 -31.40 0.75
C ASN A 91 -6.00 -30.94 -0.66
N ILE A 92 -5.30 -29.81 -0.78
CA ILE A 92 -4.74 -29.33 -2.05
C ILE A 92 -3.24 -29.58 -2.11
N PRO A 93 -2.68 -29.88 -3.29
CA PRO A 93 -1.24 -30.07 -3.43
C PRO A 93 -0.49 -28.73 -3.37
N VAL A 94 0.72 -28.76 -2.83
CA VAL A 94 1.70 -27.67 -2.91
C VAL A 94 2.81 -28.12 -3.84
N TRP A 95 3.03 -27.41 -4.94
CA TRP A 95 4.11 -27.71 -5.88
C TRP A 95 5.32 -26.86 -5.57
N ALA A 96 6.52 -27.39 -5.77
CA ALA A 96 7.77 -26.66 -5.55
C ALA A 96 8.65 -26.73 -6.79
N GLU A 97 8.89 -25.56 -7.38
CA GLU A 97 9.81 -25.31 -8.49
C GLU A 97 11.05 -24.57 -8.00
N TRP A 98 12.17 -24.72 -8.70
CA TRP A 98 13.46 -24.21 -8.20
C TRP A 98 13.62 -22.69 -8.34
N ASP A 99 13.53 -22.15 -9.57
CA ASP A 99 13.66 -20.72 -9.92
C ASP A 99 12.87 -20.44 -11.21
N GLU A 100 11.57 -20.79 -11.21
CA GLU A 100 10.70 -20.69 -12.39
C GLU A 100 10.37 -19.22 -12.73
N ARG A 101 10.37 -18.90 -14.03
CA ARG A 101 9.82 -17.65 -14.55
C ARG A 101 8.40 -17.89 -15.02
N ILE A 102 7.46 -17.05 -14.57
CA ILE A 102 6.07 -17.16 -14.97
C ILE A 102 5.61 -15.94 -15.74
N THR A 103 4.65 -16.18 -16.63
CA THR A 103 3.85 -15.10 -17.22
C THR A 103 2.76 -14.74 -16.23
N LEU A 104 2.83 -13.53 -15.67
CA LEU A 104 1.82 -13.02 -14.75
C LEU A 104 0.49 -12.79 -15.50
N GLY A 105 -0.63 -12.70 -14.79
CA GLY A 105 -1.96 -12.49 -15.38
C GLY A 105 -2.11 -11.21 -16.24
N ASN A 106 -1.12 -10.32 -16.19
CA ASN A 106 -1.00 -9.11 -17.01
C ASN A 106 -0.16 -9.29 -18.30
N GLY A 107 0.26 -10.52 -18.63
CA GLY A 107 1.06 -10.82 -19.81
C GLY A 107 2.55 -10.48 -19.71
N ARG A 108 3.02 -9.91 -18.59
CA ARG A 108 4.45 -9.65 -18.36
C ARG A 108 5.15 -10.94 -17.92
N GLN A 109 6.33 -11.18 -18.49
CA GLN A 109 7.27 -12.15 -17.95
C GLN A 109 7.80 -11.61 -16.62
N GLY A 110 7.57 -12.35 -15.52
CA GLY A 110 7.92 -11.91 -14.17
C GLY A 110 8.37 -13.07 -13.28
N ARG A 111 8.73 -12.71 -12.04
CA ARG A 111 9.02 -13.64 -10.96
C ARG A 111 7.96 -13.44 -9.87
N ALA A 112 6.93 -14.28 -9.85
CA ALA A 112 6.13 -14.42 -8.63
C ALA A 112 6.84 -15.41 -7.71
N TYR A 113 6.71 -15.20 -6.41
CA TYR A 113 7.32 -16.13 -5.45
C TYR A 113 6.54 -17.44 -5.37
N ALA A 114 5.23 -17.32 -5.22
CA ALA A 114 4.27 -18.40 -5.24
C ALA A 114 2.99 -17.93 -5.93
N THR A 115 2.12 -18.86 -6.29
CA THR A 115 0.80 -18.56 -6.88
C THR A 115 -0.20 -19.64 -6.52
N TYR A 116 -1.41 -19.24 -6.13
CA TYR A 116 -2.57 -20.10 -6.10
C TYR A 116 -3.23 -20.17 -7.49
N TYR A 117 -3.28 -21.38 -8.05
CA TYR A 117 -3.98 -21.64 -9.30
C TYR A 117 -5.38 -22.20 -9.01
N GLY A 118 -6.40 -21.35 -9.10
CA GLY A 118 -7.80 -21.76 -9.04
C GLY A 118 -8.32 -22.40 -10.34
N GLY A 119 -9.63 -22.68 -10.40
CA GLY A 119 -10.29 -23.19 -11.60
C GLY A 119 -10.27 -24.72 -11.73
N ASN A 120 -10.50 -25.24 -12.94
CA ASN A 120 -10.51 -26.68 -13.23
C ASN A 120 -9.39 -27.11 -14.20
N GLN A 121 -9.21 -28.43 -14.34
CA GLN A 121 -8.16 -29.02 -15.17
C GLN A 121 -8.24 -28.58 -16.65
N LEU A 122 -9.45 -28.42 -17.20
CA LEU A 122 -9.64 -27.94 -18.58
C LEU A 122 -9.17 -26.48 -18.74
N GLN A 123 -9.45 -25.64 -17.76
CA GLN A 123 -8.96 -24.25 -17.75
C GLN A 123 -7.45 -24.16 -17.61
N ALA A 124 -6.84 -25.05 -16.79
CA ALA A 124 -5.39 -25.14 -16.69
C ALA A 124 -4.76 -25.57 -18.02
N LEU A 125 -5.32 -26.59 -18.67
CA LEU A 125 -4.87 -27.05 -19.99
C LEU A 125 -4.99 -25.96 -21.05
N ALA A 126 -6.11 -25.23 -21.08
CA ALA A 126 -6.33 -24.13 -22.03
C ALA A 126 -5.32 -22.98 -21.86
N ARG A 127 -4.71 -22.85 -20.68
CA ARG A 127 -3.62 -21.88 -20.40
C ARG A 127 -2.22 -22.45 -20.67
N GLY A 128 -2.12 -23.66 -21.21
CA GLY A 128 -0.85 -24.36 -21.42
C GLY A 128 -0.18 -24.85 -20.14
N MET A 129 -0.92 -24.92 -19.02
CA MET A 129 -0.39 -25.39 -17.74
C MET A 129 -0.63 -26.89 -17.57
N ASN A 130 0.17 -27.53 -16.71
CA ASN A 130 -0.12 -28.89 -16.27
C ASN A 130 -1.53 -28.93 -15.63
N PRO A 131 -2.47 -29.75 -16.13
CA PRO A 131 -3.81 -29.85 -15.57
C PRO A 131 -3.82 -30.23 -14.09
N GLU A 132 -2.80 -30.94 -13.61
CA GLU A 132 -2.66 -31.31 -12.21
C GLU A 132 -2.35 -30.14 -11.27
N LYS A 133 -1.94 -28.98 -11.82
CA LYS A 133 -1.80 -27.70 -11.09
C LYS A 133 -3.13 -26.94 -10.92
N ALA A 134 -4.27 -27.50 -11.33
CA ALA A 134 -5.57 -26.91 -10.98
C ALA A 134 -5.87 -27.09 -9.47
N LYS A 135 -6.35 -26.02 -8.82
CA LYS A 135 -6.63 -25.92 -7.37
C LYS A 135 -5.42 -26.27 -6.51
N CYS A 136 -4.27 -25.66 -6.79
CA CYS A 136 -3.05 -25.89 -6.04
C CYS A 136 -2.32 -24.59 -5.73
N VAL A 137 -1.35 -24.67 -4.82
CA VAL A 137 -0.36 -23.61 -4.62
C VAL A 137 0.95 -24.06 -5.25
N VAL A 138 1.62 -23.18 -5.99
CA VAL A 138 2.93 -23.45 -6.57
C VAL A 138 3.92 -22.46 -5.97
N ILE A 139 5.01 -22.96 -5.40
CA ILE A 139 6.20 -22.19 -5.01
C ILE A 139 7.10 -22.15 -6.24
N HIS A 140 7.21 -21.00 -6.89
CA HIS A 140 8.03 -20.86 -8.10
C HIS A 140 9.52 -20.68 -7.78
N LEU A 141 9.83 -20.10 -6.62
CA LEU A 141 11.17 -19.69 -6.21
C LEU A 141 11.65 -20.42 -4.94
N THR A 142 11.65 -21.75 -4.94
CA THR A 142 12.12 -22.55 -3.79
C THR A 142 13.56 -22.23 -3.42
N LYS A 143 14.39 -21.84 -4.38
CA LYS A 143 15.74 -21.34 -4.11
C LYS A 143 15.75 -20.14 -3.15
N SER A 144 14.91 -19.13 -3.43
CA SER A 144 14.81 -17.95 -2.57
C SER A 144 14.19 -18.29 -1.21
N LEU A 145 13.28 -19.27 -1.13
CA LEU A 145 12.79 -19.80 0.16
C LEU A 145 13.92 -20.39 0.99
N THR A 146 14.75 -21.18 0.34
CA THR A 146 15.91 -21.81 0.96
C THR A 146 16.86 -20.74 1.52
N GLU A 147 17.12 -19.68 0.76
CA GLU A 147 17.97 -18.56 1.15
C GLU A 147 17.43 -17.79 2.37
N GLU A 148 16.14 -17.45 2.39
CA GLU A 148 15.49 -16.75 3.51
C GLU A 148 15.55 -17.54 4.83
N TYR A 149 15.53 -18.87 4.72
CA TYR A 149 15.54 -19.79 5.85
C TYR A 149 16.94 -20.32 6.20
N GLN A 150 18.05 -19.70 5.82
CA GLN A 150 19.37 -20.26 6.21
C GLN A 150 19.65 -20.16 7.71
N ASP A 151 19.39 -19.02 8.33
CA ASP A 151 19.72 -18.77 9.75
C ASP A 151 18.50 -18.32 10.59
N LYS A 152 17.28 -18.45 10.06
CA LYS A 152 16.03 -18.05 10.72
C LYS A 152 15.06 -19.22 10.87
N THR A 153 14.32 -19.30 11.98
CA THR A 153 13.22 -20.28 12.14
C THR A 153 11.89 -19.75 11.60
N LYS A 154 11.76 -18.43 11.46
CA LYS A 154 10.65 -17.74 10.81
C LYS A 154 11.18 -16.48 10.09
N PRO A 155 10.87 -16.23 8.81
CA PRO A 155 11.27 -15.06 8.05
C PRO A 155 10.45 -13.83 8.44
N ASP A 156 10.85 -12.67 7.95
CA ASP A 156 10.19 -11.39 8.26
C ASP A 156 8.79 -11.26 7.62
N SER A 157 8.46 -12.13 6.67
CA SER A 157 7.14 -12.26 6.06
C SER A 157 6.93 -13.70 5.62
N LEU A 158 5.75 -14.26 5.93
CA LEU A 158 5.37 -15.60 5.46
C LEU A 158 4.86 -15.53 4.02
N LEU A 159 5.62 -16.14 3.12
CA LEU A 159 5.49 -16.01 1.68
C LEU A 159 4.34 -16.86 1.13
N LEU A 160 3.99 -17.95 1.80
CA LEU A 160 2.83 -18.77 1.46
C LEU A 160 1.52 -18.28 2.06
N LEU A 161 1.54 -17.38 3.05
CA LEU A 161 0.33 -16.97 3.76
C LEU A 161 -0.70 -16.33 2.83
N HIS A 162 -0.26 -15.47 1.92
CA HIS A 162 -1.11 -14.82 0.93
C HIS A 162 -1.80 -15.84 0.01
N GLU A 163 -1.02 -16.76 -0.58
CA GLU A 163 -1.56 -17.79 -1.48
C GLU A 163 -2.47 -18.78 -0.75
N PHE A 164 -2.17 -19.09 0.51
CA PHE A 164 -3.02 -19.94 1.33
C PHE A 164 -4.32 -19.23 1.71
N ALA A 165 -4.32 -17.90 1.84
CA ALA A 165 -5.56 -17.15 1.98
C ALA A 165 -6.42 -17.26 0.72
N HIS A 166 -5.84 -17.15 -0.49
CA HIS A 166 -6.56 -17.42 -1.75
C HIS A 166 -7.15 -18.83 -1.80
N ALA A 167 -6.36 -19.84 -1.42
CA ALA A 167 -6.82 -21.22 -1.36
C ALA A 167 -7.98 -21.43 -0.37
N VAL A 168 -7.92 -20.81 0.81
CA VAL A 168 -9.03 -20.85 1.79
C VAL A 168 -10.26 -20.11 1.25
N HIS A 169 -10.07 -18.97 0.60
CA HIS A 169 -11.15 -18.22 -0.02
C HIS A 169 -11.89 -19.09 -1.06
N ASP A 170 -11.17 -19.78 -1.94
CA ASP A 170 -11.75 -20.66 -2.95
C ASP A 170 -12.40 -21.91 -2.32
N GLN A 171 -11.61 -22.68 -1.56
CA GLN A 171 -11.98 -24.03 -1.15
C GLN A 171 -12.93 -24.08 0.06
N LEU A 172 -12.84 -23.10 0.97
CA LEU A 172 -13.61 -23.09 2.22
C LEU A 172 -14.75 -22.09 2.22
N LEU A 173 -14.50 -20.88 1.70
CA LEU A 173 -15.43 -19.75 1.80
C LEU A 173 -16.24 -19.53 0.51
N SER A 174 -15.73 -20.02 -0.63
CA SER A 174 -16.06 -19.62 -1.99
C SER A 174 -15.65 -18.18 -2.32
N PHE A 175 -15.10 -17.94 -3.52
CA PHE A 175 -14.85 -16.59 -4.05
C PHE A 175 -16.13 -15.73 -4.16
N ASP A 176 -17.31 -16.35 -4.09
CA ASP A 176 -18.59 -15.65 -4.05
C ASP A 176 -19.06 -15.26 -2.65
N ASN A 177 -18.22 -15.39 -1.63
CA ASN A 177 -18.57 -15.05 -0.25
C ASN A 177 -19.10 -13.61 -0.12
N ALA A 178 -20.37 -13.49 0.29
CA ALA A 178 -21.06 -12.20 0.34
C ALA A 178 -20.47 -11.22 1.36
N ASP A 179 -19.92 -11.72 2.47
CA ASP A 179 -19.34 -10.89 3.52
C ASP A 179 -18.00 -10.30 3.07
N ILE A 180 -17.16 -11.08 2.38
CA ILE A 180 -15.90 -10.60 1.80
C ILE A 180 -16.17 -9.57 0.71
N LYS A 181 -17.09 -9.85 -0.23
CA LYS A 181 -17.47 -8.89 -1.27
C LYS A 181 -18.03 -7.60 -0.70
N SER A 182 -18.86 -7.69 0.34
CA SER A 182 -19.44 -6.52 1.01
C SER A 182 -18.39 -5.75 1.81
N GLY A 183 -17.49 -6.45 2.50
CA GLY A 183 -16.35 -5.87 3.21
C GLY A 183 -15.45 -5.07 2.27
N PHE A 184 -15.04 -5.68 1.16
CA PHE A 184 -14.26 -5.01 0.11
C PHE A 184 -14.98 -3.76 -0.43
N LYS A 185 -16.24 -3.90 -0.86
CA LYS A 185 -17.02 -2.77 -1.39
C LYS A 185 -17.14 -1.63 -0.38
N LEU A 186 -17.38 -1.94 0.89
CA LEU A 186 -17.51 -0.95 1.95
C LEU A 186 -16.18 -0.25 2.22
N ALA A 187 -15.10 -1.00 2.36
CA ALA A 187 -13.74 -0.51 2.53
C ALA A 187 -13.34 0.46 1.40
N MET A 188 -13.58 0.07 0.15
CA MET A 188 -13.30 0.91 -1.01
C MET A 188 -14.23 2.12 -1.10
N SER A 189 -15.52 1.99 -0.78
CA SER A 189 -16.45 3.13 -0.77
C SER A 189 -16.09 4.17 0.28
N ARG A 190 -15.51 3.73 1.41
CA ARG A 190 -15.03 4.57 2.50
C ARG A 190 -13.63 5.11 2.25
N LYS A 191 -13.01 4.74 1.12
CA LYS A 191 -11.65 5.13 0.73
C LYS A 191 -10.61 4.79 1.82
N LEU A 192 -10.79 3.65 2.50
CA LEU A 192 -9.85 3.23 3.54
C LEU A 192 -8.52 2.79 2.93
N TYR A 193 -8.53 2.23 1.72
CA TYR A 193 -7.34 1.78 1.02
C TYR A 193 -7.13 2.57 -0.26
N ASP A 194 -5.88 2.94 -0.55
CA ASP A 194 -5.53 3.55 -1.82
C ASP A 194 -5.70 2.52 -2.94
N LYS A 195 -6.25 2.94 -4.08
CA LYS A 195 -6.54 2.06 -5.22
C LYS A 195 -5.30 1.43 -5.87
N SER A 196 -4.12 1.99 -5.59
CA SER A 196 -2.84 1.42 -6.04
C SER A 196 -2.29 0.33 -5.13
N LEU A 197 -2.88 0.13 -3.94
CA LEU A 197 -2.51 -0.97 -3.07
C LEU A 197 -3.05 -2.28 -3.65
N TYR A 198 -2.29 -3.36 -3.45
CA TYR A 198 -2.65 -4.66 -4.00
C TYR A 198 -4.00 -5.15 -3.48
N CYS A 199 -4.32 -4.87 -2.21
CA CYS A 199 -5.62 -5.16 -1.58
C CYS A 199 -6.81 -4.45 -2.24
N ALA A 200 -6.59 -3.41 -3.06
CA ALA A 200 -7.64 -2.68 -3.76
C ALA A 200 -7.96 -3.25 -5.16
N THR A 201 -7.21 -4.26 -5.62
CA THR A 201 -7.35 -4.85 -6.95
C THR A 201 -8.72 -5.53 -7.15
N ASN A 202 -9.10 -6.41 -6.23
CA ASN A 202 -10.38 -7.12 -6.23
C ASN A 202 -10.66 -7.72 -4.84
N GLU A 203 -11.83 -8.34 -4.65
CA GLU A 203 -12.21 -8.98 -3.39
C GLU A 203 -11.31 -10.14 -2.96
N MET A 204 -10.65 -10.83 -3.89
CA MET A 204 -9.72 -11.92 -3.58
C MET A 204 -8.43 -11.36 -2.97
N GLU A 205 -7.80 -10.38 -3.64
CA GLU A 205 -6.59 -9.71 -3.14
C GLU A 205 -6.87 -8.97 -1.83
N PHE A 206 -8.04 -8.33 -1.73
CA PHE A 206 -8.47 -7.73 -0.48
C PHE A 206 -8.49 -8.76 0.66
N PHE A 207 -9.12 -9.91 0.46
CA PHE A 207 -9.18 -10.95 1.48
C PHE A 207 -7.79 -11.48 1.85
N ALA A 208 -6.94 -11.74 0.87
CA ALA A 208 -5.59 -12.27 1.10
C ALA A 208 -4.71 -11.29 1.87
N GLU A 209 -4.69 -10.02 1.46
CA GLU A 209 -3.88 -8.98 2.11
C GLU A 209 -4.38 -8.67 3.53
N MET A 210 -5.70 -8.64 3.74
CA MET A 210 -6.28 -8.44 5.07
C MET A 210 -6.04 -9.65 5.99
N THR A 211 -5.96 -10.86 5.43
CA THR A 211 -5.54 -12.05 6.16
C THR A 211 -4.08 -11.94 6.60
N CYS A 212 -3.18 -11.48 5.74
CA CYS A 212 -1.79 -11.23 6.09
C CYS A 212 -1.66 -10.19 7.21
N ALA A 213 -2.36 -9.06 7.10
CA ALA A 213 -2.39 -8.04 8.15
C ALA A 213 -2.95 -8.59 9.48
N TYR A 214 -3.96 -9.45 9.44
CA TYR A 214 -4.62 -9.98 10.64
C TYR A 214 -3.83 -11.10 11.34
N LEU A 215 -3.21 -12.00 10.59
CA LEU A 215 -2.54 -13.19 11.12
C LEU A 215 -1.03 -13.01 11.33
N ASP A 216 -0.37 -12.16 10.55
CA ASP A 216 1.07 -11.94 10.62
C ASP A 216 1.41 -10.46 10.39
N ARG A 217 1.84 -10.12 9.17
CA ARG A 217 2.18 -8.75 8.78
C ARG A 217 1.90 -8.53 7.30
N LEU A 218 1.55 -7.29 6.96
CA LEU A 218 1.46 -6.80 5.60
C LEU A 218 2.60 -5.83 5.29
N GLY A 219 3.09 -5.83 4.04
CA GLY A 219 4.19 -4.96 3.60
C GLY A 219 3.86 -3.46 3.58
N TYR A 220 2.58 -3.12 3.68
CA TYR A 220 2.06 -1.75 3.72
C TYR A 220 0.89 -1.64 4.70
N PHE A 221 0.51 -0.41 5.04
CA PHE A 221 -0.54 -0.15 6.02
C PHE A 221 -1.92 -0.60 5.50
N PRO A 222 -2.74 -1.29 6.31
CA PRO A 222 -2.50 -1.69 7.70
C PRO A 222 -1.50 -2.83 7.80
N ASN A 223 -0.41 -2.62 8.54
CA ASN A 223 0.69 -3.58 8.61
C ASN A 223 0.40 -4.73 9.57
N THR A 224 -0.46 -4.51 10.56
CA THR A 224 -0.73 -5.42 11.68
C THR A 224 -2.21 -5.54 11.99
N ARG A 225 -2.55 -6.52 12.83
CA ARG A 225 -3.90 -6.74 13.34
C ARG A 225 -4.44 -5.52 14.07
N GLU A 226 -3.59 -4.83 14.83
CA GLU A 226 -3.92 -3.60 15.55
C GLU A 226 -4.17 -2.42 14.61
N ASP A 227 -3.35 -2.29 13.57
CA ASP A 227 -3.57 -1.27 12.52
C ASP A 227 -4.90 -1.52 11.82
N LEU A 228 -5.17 -2.77 11.44
CA LEU A 228 -6.42 -3.16 10.81
C LEU A 228 -7.62 -2.87 11.73
N LYS A 229 -7.50 -3.15 13.03
CA LYS A 229 -8.54 -2.86 14.03
C LYS A 229 -8.86 -1.37 14.13
N LYS A 230 -7.84 -0.51 14.09
CA LYS A 230 -7.99 0.95 14.21
C LYS A 230 -8.49 1.57 12.91
N HIS A 231 -7.96 1.11 11.78
CA HIS A 231 -8.19 1.69 10.46
C HIS A 231 -9.48 1.21 9.81
N ASP A 232 -9.76 -0.09 9.90
CA ASP A 232 -10.91 -0.74 9.29
C ASP A 232 -11.51 -1.79 10.25
N ALA A 233 -12.17 -1.26 11.28
CA ALA A 233 -12.80 -2.09 12.32
C ALA A 233 -13.86 -3.07 11.78
N VAL A 234 -14.45 -2.81 10.61
CA VAL A 234 -15.43 -3.73 9.99
C VAL A 234 -14.70 -4.93 9.40
N THR A 235 -13.66 -4.68 8.61
CA THR A 235 -12.82 -5.75 8.04
C THR A 235 -12.09 -6.51 9.13
N PHE A 236 -11.63 -5.85 10.19
CA PHE A 236 -11.09 -6.53 11.37
C PHE A 236 -12.08 -7.56 11.95
N LYS A 237 -13.35 -7.19 12.10
CA LYS A 237 -14.39 -8.11 12.61
C LYS A 237 -14.67 -9.26 11.64
N LEU A 238 -14.61 -8.99 10.33
CA LEU A 238 -14.72 -10.02 9.31
C LEU A 238 -13.54 -11.01 9.39
N MET A 239 -12.30 -10.51 9.52
CA MET A 239 -11.14 -11.37 9.70
C MET A 239 -11.23 -12.16 11.00
N GLU A 240 -11.71 -11.56 12.08
CA GLU A 240 -11.93 -12.23 13.36
C GLU A 240 -13.03 -13.31 13.31
N SER A 241 -14.07 -13.14 12.50
CA SER A 241 -15.10 -14.18 12.34
C SER A 241 -14.61 -15.37 11.52
N ILE A 242 -13.69 -15.15 10.57
CA ILE A 242 -13.13 -16.19 9.69
C ILE A 242 -11.98 -16.93 10.38
N TRP A 243 -11.04 -16.18 10.96
CA TRP A 243 -9.80 -16.71 11.54
C TRP A 243 -9.89 -16.95 13.06
N GLY A 244 -10.98 -16.50 13.68
CA GLY A 244 -11.16 -16.55 15.13
C GLY A 244 -10.41 -15.43 15.85
N LYS A 245 -10.66 -15.30 17.16
CA LYS A 245 -9.82 -14.46 18.02
C LYS A 245 -8.46 -15.12 18.11
N ALA A 246 -7.44 -14.59 17.42
CA ALA A 246 -6.10 -15.16 17.54
C ALA A 246 -5.75 -15.26 19.03
N ALA A 247 -5.34 -16.46 19.47
CA ALA A 247 -5.01 -16.71 20.87
C ALA A 247 -4.01 -15.65 21.34
N ALA A 248 -4.22 -15.11 22.54
CA ALA A 248 -3.41 -14.03 23.14
C ALA A 248 -1.94 -14.42 23.40
N ASP A 249 -1.50 -15.58 22.89
CA ASP A 249 -0.30 -16.29 23.28
C ASP A 249 0.65 -16.49 22.07
N GLY A 250 0.19 -16.27 20.83
CA GLY A 250 1.01 -16.29 19.61
C GLY A 250 1.47 -14.89 19.14
N GLY A 251 0.84 -13.86 19.69
CA GLY A 251 1.23 -12.48 19.52
C GLY A 251 1.05 -11.77 20.86
N LYS A 252 2.01 -11.94 21.78
CA LYS A 252 2.40 -10.75 22.58
C LYS A 252 2.48 -9.64 21.56
N ALA A 253 1.76 -8.54 21.77
CA ALA A 253 2.00 -7.32 21.02
C ALA A 253 3.52 -7.14 21.03
N ARG A 254 4.18 -7.52 19.93
CA ARG A 254 5.56 -7.16 19.71
C ARG A 254 5.38 -5.68 19.50
N THR A 255 5.62 -4.90 20.57
CA THR A 255 5.93 -3.48 20.48
C THR A 255 6.68 -3.33 19.18
N ALA A 256 6.07 -2.66 18.19
CA ALA A 256 6.51 -2.73 16.80
C ALA A 256 8.03 -2.71 16.79
N VAL A 257 8.66 -3.87 16.54
CA VAL A 257 10.10 -3.97 16.73
C VAL A 257 10.66 -3.04 15.68
N ARG A 258 11.33 -1.98 16.16
CA ARG A 258 11.93 -0.96 15.32
C ARG A 258 12.71 -1.70 14.24
N PRO A 259 12.41 -1.49 12.94
CA PRO A 259 13.09 -2.23 11.89
C PRO A 259 14.59 -1.99 12.01
N PRO A 260 15.46 -3.00 11.74
CA PRO A 260 16.90 -2.80 11.75
C PRO A 260 17.28 -1.60 10.87
N ASN A 261 18.27 -0.82 11.29
CA ASN A 261 18.63 0.41 10.58
C ASN A 261 19.40 0.16 9.26
N GLY A 262 19.73 -1.10 8.97
CA GLY A 262 20.46 -1.51 7.78
C GLY A 262 21.98 -1.56 7.93
N ALA A 263 22.55 -1.25 9.10
CA ALA A 263 24.02 -1.29 9.30
C ALA A 263 24.64 -2.69 9.09
N ASP A 264 23.84 -3.74 9.26
CA ASP A 264 24.25 -5.13 9.00
C ASP A 264 24.38 -5.44 7.49
N GLU A 265 23.74 -4.67 6.63
CA GLU A 265 23.74 -4.89 5.17
C GLU A 265 24.49 -3.80 4.40
N PHE A 266 24.47 -2.56 4.90
CA PHE A 266 24.97 -1.39 4.20
C PHE A 266 26.03 -0.64 5.01
N ARG A 267 26.97 0.00 4.30
CA ARG A 267 27.85 1.00 4.90
C ARG A 267 27.00 2.20 5.32
N MET A 268 27.23 2.71 6.53
CA MET A 268 26.48 3.85 7.13
C MET A 268 27.40 4.98 7.62
N ASP A 269 28.72 4.75 7.68
CA ASP A 269 29.73 5.63 8.27
C ASP A 269 30.39 6.58 7.25
N PHE A 270 29.79 6.76 6.07
CA PHE A 270 30.27 7.68 5.04
C PHE A 270 29.58 9.05 5.12
N LYS A 271 30.15 10.07 4.50
CA LYS A 271 29.63 11.44 4.49
C LYS A 271 28.96 11.80 3.17
N LEU A 272 28.13 12.84 3.16
CA LEU A 272 27.45 13.33 1.95
C LEU A 272 28.40 13.57 0.75
N PRO A 273 29.62 14.13 0.92
CA PRO A 273 30.57 14.28 -0.18
C PRO A 273 31.07 12.97 -0.81
N GLU A 274 30.96 11.83 -0.11
CA GLU A 274 31.27 10.51 -0.67
C GLU A 274 30.13 9.96 -1.55
N VAL A 275 28.98 10.63 -1.62
CA VAL A 275 27.86 10.27 -2.51
C VAL A 275 28.06 10.90 -3.88
N LYS A 276 28.01 10.06 -4.91
CA LYS A 276 27.97 10.52 -6.30
C LYS A 276 26.53 10.77 -6.72
N PHE A 277 26.04 11.98 -6.48
CA PHE A 277 24.70 12.41 -6.91
C PHE A 277 24.59 12.48 -8.44
N GLY A 278 23.46 12.03 -8.96
CA GLY A 278 23.11 12.15 -10.38
C GLY A 278 22.72 13.59 -10.76
N ARG A 279 22.63 13.86 -12.07
CA ARG A 279 22.17 15.15 -12.59
C ARG A 279 20.73 15.45 -12.17
N LEU A 280 20.36 16.73 -12.03
CA LEU A 280 18.97 17.11 -11.85
C LEU A 280 18.15 16.74 -13.09
N ILE A 281 17.06 16.01 -12.89
CA ILE A 281 16.09 15.65 -13.95
C ILE A 281 14.91 16.62 -13.93
N ASP A 282 14.34 16.84 -12.74
CA ASP A 282 13.18 17.71 -12.52
C ASP A 282 13.11 18.21 -11.06
N GLY A 283 12.28 19.21 -10.82
CA GLY A 283 12.03 19.78 -9.49
C GLY A 283 13.09 20.79 -9.03
N PRO A 284 13.04 21.21 -7.75
CA PRO A 284 13.98 22.17 -7.20
C PRO A 284 15.42 21.68 -7.24
N LYS A 285 16.38 22.59 -7.46
CA LYS A 285 17.82 22.27 -7.42
C LYS A 285 18.18 21.63 -6.07
N PHE A 286 18.90 20.52 -6.12
CA PHE A 286 19.45 19.89 -4.92
C PHE A 286 20.75 20.55 -4.50
N ASP A 287 20.84 20.90 -3.23
CA ASP A 287 22.07 21.29 -2.56
C ASP A 287 22.32 20.30 -1.41
N PRO A 288 23.37 19.45 -1.50
CA PRO A 288 23.71 18.49 -0.46
C PRO A 288 23.93 19.15 0.91
N ASP A 289 24.49 20.36 0.96
CA ASP A 289 24.75 21.06 2.22
C ASP A 289 23.44 21.49 2.89
N ALA A 290 22.39 21.73 2.10
CA ALA A 290 21.06 22.03 2.60
C ALA A 290 20.33 20.84 3.24
N ALA A 291 20.90 19.62 3.18
CA ALA A 291 20.43 18.46 3.93
C ALA A 291 20.90 18.51 5.40
N VAL A 292 21.96 19.27 5.71
CA VAL A 292 22.43 19.45 7.09
C VAL A 292 21.36 20.19 7.90
N GLY A 293 20.99 19.63 9.06
CA GLY A 293 19.94 20.18 9.94
C GLY A 293 18.51 19.84 9.52
N LYS A 294 18.31 19.07 8.44
CA LYS A 294 17.03 18.48 8.04
C LYS A 294 17.01 16.98 8.27
N VAL A 295 15.81 16.40 8.21
CA VAL A 295 15.64 14.95 8.02
C VAL A 295 15.44 14.72 6.53
N THR A 296 16.46 14.24 5.84
CA THR A 296 16.43 14.05 4.38
C THR A 296 16.34 12.58 4.04
N ALA A 297 15.35 12.20 3.23
CA ALA A 297 15.19 10.85 2.72
C ALA A 297 15.47 10.80 1.21
N PHE A 298 16.36 9.90 0.84
CA PHE A 298 16.82 9.64 -0.52
C PHE A 298 16.18 8.35 -1.03
N PHE A 299 15.14 8.46 -1.85
CA PHE A 299 14.36 7.33 -2.35
C PHE A 299 14.87 6.87 -3.70
N TYR A 300 15.38 5.65 -3.78
CA TYR A 300 15.60 4.98 -5.05
C TYR A 300 14.24 4.55 -5.60
N TRP A 301 13.88 5.11 -6.75
CA TRP A 301 12.57 4.91 -7.36
C TRP A 301 12.70 4.52 -8.83
N TYR A 302 11.72 3.74 -9.27
CA TYR A 302 11.54 3.34 -10.66
C TYR A 302 10.12 3.69 -11.10
N ASP A 303 9.94 4.11 -12.35
CA ASP A 303 8.67 4.67 -12.87
C ASP A 303 7.45 3.75 -12.80
N THR A 304 7.66 2.44 -12.72
CA THR A 304 6.60 1.45 -12.51
C THR A 304 6.12 1.32 -11.04
N GLN A 305 6.73 2.03 -10.08
CA GLN A 305 6.38 2.01 -8.65
C GLN A 305 5.47 3.20 -8.26
N ALA A 306 4.28 3.29 -8.87
CA ALA A 306 3.35 4.40 -8.64
C ALA A 306 2.80 4.47 -7.19
N SER A 307 2.67 3.33 -6.51
CA SER A 307 2.18 3.24 -5.12
C SER A 307 3.13 3.88 -4.11
N ASP A 308 4.43 3.62 -4.23
CA ASP A 308 5.45 4.23 -3.37
C ASP A 308 5.48 5.75 -3.55
N MET A 309 5.35 6.23 -4.79
CA MET A 309 5.39 7.67 -5.07
C MET A 309 4.23 8.44 -4.42
N LYS A 310 3.01 7.86 -4.40
CA LYS A 310 1.87 8.46 -3.69
C LYS A 310 2.12 8.57 -2.18
N ARG A 311 2.71 7.54 -1.59
CA ARG A 311 3.06 7.51 -0.16
C ARG A 311 4.13 8.55 0.15
N ILE A 312 5.17 8.61 -0.67
CA ILE A 312 6.24 9.62 -0.55
C ILE A 312 5.67 11.02 -0.67
N LYS A 313 4.76 11.27 -1.63
CA LYS A 313 4.07 12.57 -1.77
C LYS A 313 3.29 12.94 -0.51
N LYS A 314 2.49 12.00 0.02
CA LYS A 314 1.73 12.21 1.25
C LYS A 314 2.66 12.56 2.43
N TRP A 315 3.78 11.87 2.57
CA TRP A 315 4.77 12.19 3.61
C TRP A 315 5.42 13.54 3.37
N ALA A 316 5.76 13.89 2.13
CA ALA A 316 6.31 15.19 1.82
C ALA A 316 5.31 16.31 2.19
N ASP A 317 4.04 16.17 1.81
CA ASP A 317 2.99 17.14 2.12
C ASP A 317 2.79 17.28 3.64
N GLU A 318 2.81 16.17 4.37
CA GLU A 318 2.62 16.13 5.84
C GLU A 318 3.84 16.66 6.61
N LEU A 319 5.04 16.22 6.23
CA LEU A 319 6.24 16.31 7.07
C LEU A 319 7.20 17.43 6.66
N SER A 320 7.20 17.86 5.40
CA SER A 320 8.13 18.92 4.92
C SER A 320 8.04 20.21 5.72
N PRO A 321 6.85 20.67 6.16
CA PRO A 321 6.75 21.86 7.02
C PRO A 321 7.49 21.75 8.36
N TYR A 322 7.85 20.54 8.78
CA TYR A 322 8.56 20.25 10.03
C TYR A 322 10.05 19.96 9.82
N GLY A 323 10.60 20.24 8.64
CA GLY A 323 12.03 20.07 8.34
C GLY A 323 12.39 18.73 7.68
N TYR A 324 11.40 18.04 7.11
CA TYR A 324 11.63 16.88 6.25
C TYR A 324 11.96 17.32 4.81
N GLN A 325 12.86 16.59 4.15
CA GLN A 325 13.18 16.78 2.74
C GLN A 325 13.11 15.45 2.00
N THR A 326 12.42 15.45 0.86
CA THR A 326 12.36 14.31 -0.05
C THR A 326 13.27 14.54 -1.24
N VAL A 327 14.13 13.57 -1.54
CA VAL A 327 14.95 13.54 -2.76
C VAL A 327 14.69 12.20 -3.46
N ILE A 328 14.23 12.25 -4.70
CA ILE A 328 14.02 11.07 -5.53
C ILE A 328 15.29 10.80 -6.33
N LEU A 329 15.79 9.58 -6.24
CA LEU A 329 16.93 9.06 -6.98
C LEU A 329 16.39 8.09 -8.02
N ASN A 330 16.53 8.43 -9.30
CA ASN A 330 16.14 7.54 -10.37
C ASN A 330 17.06 6.29 -10.37
N ALA A 331 16.46 5.11 -10.30
CA ALA A 331 17.14 3.81 -10.26
C ALA A 331 17.05 3.05 -11.59
N ASN A 332 16.69 3.70 -12.70
CA ASN A 332 16.60 3.04 -14.00
C ASN A 332 17.95 3.09 -14.75
N TYR A 333 18.64 1.95 -14.82
CA TYR A 333 20.00 1.81 -15.39
C TYR A 333 20.02 1.29 -16.84
N ARG A 334 18.86 0.96 -17.42
CA ARG A 334 18.81 0.07 -18.60
C ARG A 334 18.00 0.60 -19.78
N GLU A 335 17.23 1.68 -19.61
CA GLU A 335 16.41 2.28 -20.67
C GLU A 335 17.04 3.58 -21.19
N GLU A 336 16.57 4.05 -22.35
CA GLU A 336 17.02 5.32 -22.93
C GLU A 336 16.72 6.49 -21.97
N GLU A 337 17.76 7.17 -21.49
CA GLU A 337 17.66 8.23 -20.47
C GLU A 337 16.62 9.31 -20.81
N ALA A 338 16.42 9.60 -22.10
CA ALA A 338 15.52 10.65 -22.57
C ALA A 338 14.05 10.35 -22.29
N GLU A 339 13.60 9.11 -22.49
CA GLU A 339 12.20 8.73 -22.26
C GLU A 339 11.86 8.72 -20.77
N VAL A 340 12.78 8.23 -19.93
CA VAL A 340 12.62 8.21 -18.48
C VAL A 340 12.56 9.64 -17.93
N ASP A 341 13.44 10.52 -18.40
CA ASP A 341 13.41 11.95 -18.05
C ASP A 341 12.09 12.59 -18.43
N GLU A 342 11.55 12.29 -19.62
CA GLU A 342 10.26 12.82 -20.06
C GLU A 342 9.12 12.33 -19.18
N ARG A 343 9.10 11.05 -18.80
CA ARG A 343 8.09 10.48 -17.88
C ARG A 343 8.15 11.15 -16.50
N VAL A 344 9.35 11.37 -15.96
CA VAL A 344 9.55 12.10 -14.70
C VAL A 344 9.00 13.52 -14.79
N ARG A 345 9.35 14.27 -15.84
CA ARG A 345 8.86 15.65 -16.02
C ARG A 345 7.34 15.71 -16.22
N LYS A 346 6.75 14.70 -16.88
CA LYS A 346 5.29 14.59 -17.01
C LYS A 346 4.59 14.36 -15.66
N ALA A 347 5.24 13.66 -14.72
CA ALA A 347 4.69 13.40 -13.39
C ALA A 347 4.61 14.65 -12.49
N LYS A 348 5.29 15.75 -12.86
CA LYS A 348 5.28 17.04 -12.14
C LYS A 348 5.46 16.86 -10.63
N LEU A 349 6.48 16.10 -10.24
CA LEU A 349 6.72 15.79 -8.85
C LEU A 349 7.12 17.06 -8.08
N PRO A 350 6.59 17.30 -6.87
CA PRO A 350 6.85 18.53 -6.13
C PRO A 350 8.21 18.53 -5.42
N PHE A 351 9.06 17.53 -5.66
CA PHE A 351 10.36 17.34 -5.02
C PHE A 351 11.48 17.22 -6.04
N THR A 352 12.71 17.37 -5.57
CA THR A 352 13.91 17.16 -6.38
C THR A 352 13.97 15.72 -6.89
N VAL A 353 14.14 15.57 -8.20
CA VAL A 353 14.43 14.29 -8.84
C VAL A 353 15.82 14.34 -9.47
N LEU A 354 16.70 13.49 -8.99
CA LEU A 354 18.05 13.31 -9.51
C LEU A 354 18.13 12.03 -10.33
N GLY A 355 19.03 12.02 -11.30
CA GLY A 355 19.45 10.82 -11.99
C GLY A 355 20.17 9.85 -11.06
N THR A 356 20.71 8.81 -11.68
CA THR A 356 21.36 7.71 -10.98
C THR A 356 22.41 8.19 -9.98
N THR A 357 22.16 7.90 -8.71
CA THR A 357 23.00 8.31 -7.58
C THR A 357 23.65 7.10 -6.94
N PHE A 358 24.97 7.15 -6.75
CA PHE A 358 25.74 6.03 -6.23
C PHE A 358 26.27 6.32 -4.83
N MET A 359 26.07 5.38 -3.91
CA MET A 359 26.53 5.42 -2.53
C MET A 359 27.59 4.33 -2.27
N PRO A 360 28.49 4.49 -1.29
CA PRO A 360 29.47 3.48 -0.93
C PRO A 360 28.84 2.12 -0.57
N ARG A 361 29.52 1.03 -0.97
CA ARG A 361 29.21 -0.34 -0.55
C ARG A 361 29.73 -0.63 0.85
N LYS A 362 29.18 -1.68 1.48
CA LYS A 362 29.66 -2.22 2.75
C LYS A 362 31.09 -2.75 2.68
N THR A 363 31.46 -3.33 1.53
CA THR A 363 32.80 -3.89 1.30
C THR A 363 33.40 -3.36 0.01
N GLY A 364 34.67 -2.95 0.05
CA GLY A 364 35.41 -2.40 -1.09
C GLY A 364 35.14 -0.92 -1.36
N GLU A 365 35.92 -0.34 -2.29
CA GLU A 365 35.86 1.10 -2.63
C GLU A 365 34.79 1.43 -3.69
N GLN A 366 34.05 0.44 -4.17
CA GLN A 366 33.08 0.62 -5.25
C GLN A 366 31.81 1.32 -4.78
N LEU A 367 31.34 2.30 -5.57
CA LEU A 367 30.02 2.91 -5.40
C LEU A 367 28.93 2.04 -6.06
N ARG A 368 27.73 2.04 -5.48
CA ARG A 368 26.57 1.32 -5.98
C ARG A 368 25.33 2.20 -5.86
N ALA A 369 24.46 2.08 -6.85
CA ALA A 369 23.13 2.62 -6.79
C ALA A 369 22.14 1.45 -6.55
N GLU A 370 21.15 1.69 -5.71
CA GLU A 370 20.25 0.65 -5.20
C GLU A 370 19.00 0.51 -6.10
N PRO A 371 18.35 -0.67 -6.11
CA PRO A 371 17.12 -0.84 -6.89
C PRO A 371 15.97 0.03 -6.34
N GLY A 372 14.95 0.25 -7.19
CA GLY A 372 13.72 0.91 -6.79
C GLY A 372 13.07 0.24 -5.56
N GLY A 373 12.54 1.03 -4.63
CA GLY A 373 11.98 0.55 -3.36
C GLY A 373 12.98 0.61 -2.19
N HIS A 374 14.17 1.17 -2.43
CA HIS A 374 15.19 1.43 -1.41
C HIS A 374 15.16 2.89 -0.95
N VAL A 375 15.48 3.15 0.32
CA VAL A 375 15.61 4.48 0.89
C VAL A 375 16.83 4.57 1.81
N ALA A 376 17.54 5.69 1.74
CA ALA A 376 18.53 6.08 2.73
C ALA A 376 18.08 7.37 3.44
N VAL A 377 18.17 7.41 4.77
CA VAL A 377 17.74 8.54 5.61
C VAL A 377 18.95 9.18 6.25
N TYR A 378 19.10 10.49 6.05
CA TYR A 378 20.15 11.33 6.59
C TYR A 378 19.58 12.34 7.58
N ALA A 379 20.20 12.46 8.75
CA ALA A 379 19.86 13.49 9.74
C ALA A 379 21.06 13.71 10.66
N ASP A 380 21.22 14.91 11.22
CA ASP A 380 22.30 15.26 12.16
C ASP A 380 23.70 14.84 11.68
N ASP A 381 23.99 15.11 10.41
CA ASP A 381 25.28 14.82 9.76
C ASP A 381 25.69 13.33 9.71
N LYS A 382 24.69 12.43 9.72
CA LYS A 382 24.89 10.98 9.66
C LYS A 382 23.78 10.25 8.91
N TRP A 383 24.10 9.10 8.36
CA TRP A 383 23.11 8.15 7.84
C TRP A 383 22.50 7.38 9.00
N VAL A 384 21.18 7.46 9.13
CA VAL A 384 20.46 6.85 10.26
C VAL A 384 19.74 5.57 9.85
N TYR A 385 19.32 5.47 8.59
CA TYR A 385 18.67 4.28 8.04
C TYR A 385 19.06 4.06 6.58
N ARG A 386 19.20 2.80 6.17
CA ARG A 386 19.33 2.41 4.77
C ARG A 386 18.67 1.05 4.55
N GLY A 387 17.73 0.95 3.61
CA GLY A 387 16.97 -0.30 3.41
C GLY A 387 15.67 -0.08 2.65
N LYS A 388 14.66 -0.92 2.93
CA LYS A 388 13.33 -0.82 2.28
C LYS A 388 12.59 0.45 2.68
N ILE A 389 11.79 1.04 1.77
CA ILE A 389 10.97 2.23 2.01
C ILE A 389 10.10 2.10 3.28
N ALA A 390 9.48 0.95 3.48
CA ALA A 390 8.58 0.71 4.63
C ALA A 390 9.28 0.90 5.99
N GLY A 391 10.55 0.50 6.12
CA GLY A 391 11.30 0.71 7.37
C GLY A 391 11.75 2.16 7.54
N GLY A 392 12.01 2.88 6.43
CA GLY A 392 12.45 4.27 6.46
C GLY A 392 11.43 5.24 7.07
N GLU A 393 10.12 5.00 6.91
CA GLU A 393 9.09 5.85 7.52
C GLU A 393 9.25 5.97 9.04
N THR A 394 9.48 4.83 9.71
CA THR A 394 9.67 4.80 11.17
C THR A 394 10.80 5.73 11.58
N TYR A 395 11.94 5.66 10.90
CA TYR A 395 13.10 6.50 11.19
C TYR A 395 12.84 7.97 10.87
N ILE A 396 12.19 8.28 9.75
CA ILE A 396 11.84 9.66 9.37
C ILE A 396 10.96 10.29 10.46
N ARG A 397 9.90 9.60 10.89
CA ARG A 397 8.96 10.12 11.90
C ARG A 397 9.63 10.25 13.28
N GLU A 398 10.43 9.27 13.69
CA GLU A 398 11.20 9.33 14.95
C GLU A 398 12.17 10.52 14.97
N LEU A 399 12.94 10.72 13.91
CA LEU A 399 13.92 11.81 13.81
C LEU A 399 13.25 13.19 13.80
N LEU A 400 12.13 13.33 13.09
CA LEU A 400 11.34 14.56 13.12
C LEU A 400 10.73 14.81 14.50
N ALA A 401 10.21 13.77 15.17
CA ALA A 401 9.70 13.89 16.52
C ALA A 401 10.78 14.38 17.49
N GLN A 402 11.98 13.78 17.44
CA GLN A 402 13.13 14.20 18.25
C GLN A 402 13.51 15.66 17.97
N LYS A 403 13.58 16.04 16.69
CA LYS A 403 13.87 17.41 16.28
C LYS A 403 12.84 18.39 16.81
N ILE A 404 11.54 18.11 16.63
CA ILE A 404 10.45 18.97 17.10
C ILE A 404 10.47 19.13 18.63
N LEU A 405 10.69 18.04 19.36
CA LEU A 405 10.77 18.06 20.83
C LEU A 405 11.95 18.90 21.32
N LYS A 406 13.13 18.72 20.69
CA LYS A 406 14.34 19.49 20.97
C LYS A 406 14.14 20.98 20.66
N ASP A 407 13.61 21.30 19.48
CA ASP A 407 13.35 22.69 19.06
C ASP A 407 12.29 23.36 19.96
N ALA A 408 11.34 22.59 20.49
CA ALA A 408 10.35 23.05 21.48
C ALA A 408 10.89 23.16 22.91
N GLY A 409 12.12 22.67 23.18
CA GLY A 409 12.71 22.66 24.52
C GLY A 409 11.99 21.72 25.49
N VAL A 410 11.40 20.63 25.00
CA VAL A 410 10.85 19.57 25.85
C VAL A 410 12.03 18.74 26.38
N PRO A 411 12.19 18.59 27.71
CA PRO A 411 13.31 17.84 28.26
C PRO A 411 13.18 16.34 27.98
N ASP A 412 14.32 15.65 27.87
CA ASP A 412 14.38 14.21 27.60
C ASP A 412 13.63 13.41 28.69
N ASP A 413 13.69 13.86 29.94
CA ASP A 413 12.96 13.33 31.09
C ASP A 413 11.60 14.02 31.28
N ALA A 414 10.83 14.18 30.19
CA ALA A 414 9.57 14.90 30.16
C ALA A 414 8.68 14.64 31.40
N PRO A 415 8.04 15.69 31.95
CA PRO A 415 7.11 15.58 33.06
C PRO A 415 6.06 14.49 32.82
N LYS A 416 5.61 13.80 33.87
CA LYS A 416 4.67 12.65 33.76
C LYS A 416 3.43 12.96 32.91
N ALA A 417 2.93 14.19 32.97
CA ALA A 417 1.79 14.67 32.18
C ALA A 417 2.08 14.81 30.67
N LEU A 418 3.34 15.03 30.28
CA LEU A 418 3.76 15.14 28.87
C LEU A 418 4.22 13.82 28.26
N ARG A 419 4.65 12.83 29.06
CA ARG A 419 5.15 11.54 28.56
C ARG A 419 4.22 10.85 27.56
N PRO A 420 2.89 10.78 27.76
CA PRO A 420 2.00 10.17 26.77
C PRO A 420 1.98 10.91 25.42
N ILE A 421 2.17 12.23 25.44
CA ILE A 421 2.19 13.08 24.23
C ILE A 421 3.53 12.91 23.51
N VAL A 422 4.64 12.90 24.26
CA VAL A 422 5.99 12.61 23.72
C VAL A 422 6.02 11.24 23.07
N THR A 423 5.48 10.23 23.76
CA THR A 423 5.41 8.85 23.24
C THR A 423 4.57 8.76 21.97
N ALA A 424 3.41 9.43 21.93
CA ALA A 424 2.55 9.49 20.75
C ALA A 424 3.27 10.09 19.54
N LEU A 425 3.97 11.21 19.74
CA LEU A 425 4.73 11.88 18.68
C LEU A 425 5.87 11.00 18.17
N GLN A 426 6.63 10.37 19.07
CA GLN A 426 7.72 9.45 18.71
C GLN A 426 7.21 8.17 18.01
N ALA A 427 6.01 7.72 18.36
CA ALA A 427 5.36 6.59 17.69
C ALA A 427 4.80 6.94 16.29
N GLY A 428 4.97 8.19 15.83
CA GLY A 428 4.53 8.63 14.51
C GLY A 428 3.03 8.90 14.41
N GLU A 429 2.34 9.14 15.53
CA GLU A 429 0.94 9.56 15.51
C GLU A 429 0.78 10.90 14.77
N SER A 430 -0.34 11.10 14.07
CA SER A 430 -0.53 12.29 13.23
C SER A 430 -0.49 13.57 14.07
N PHE A 431 0.10 14.63 13.52
CA PHE A 431 0.20 15.92 14.22
C PHE A 431 -1.14 16.46 14.72
N PRO A 432 -2.28 16.37 13.98
CA PRO A 432 -3.57 16.75 14.52
C PRO A 432 -3.97 15.98 15.79
N ALA A 433 -3.72 14.67 15.84
CA ALA A 433 -4.03 13.86 17.02
C ALA A 433 -3.13 14.22 18.21
N VAL A 434 -1.84 14.48 17.95
CA VAL A 434 -0.89 14.96 18.99
C VAL A 434 -1.31 16.34 19.50
N ILE A 435 -1.70 17.27 18.62
CA ILE A 435 -2.21 18.60 18.97
C ILE A 435 -3.43 18.49 19.90
N THR A 436 -4.41 17.65 19.59
CA THR A 436 -5.58 17.45 20.44
C THR A 436 -5.20 16.92 21.82
N LYS A 437 -4.28 15.96 21.89
CA LYS A 437 -3.78 15.40 23.17
C LYS A 437 -2.98 16.41 23.99
N LEU A 438 -2.29 17.33 23.33
CA LEU A 438 -1.47 18.35 23.97
C LEU A 438 -2.28 19.49 24.58
N GLN A 439 -3.50 19.73 24.09
CA GLN A 439 -4.32 20.88 24.49
C GLN A 439 -4.54 21.01 26.01
N PRO A 440 -4.87 19.96 26.79
CA PRO A 440 -5.03 20.10 28.24
C PRO A 440 -3.71 20.43 28.97
N ALA A 441 -2.57 20.06 28.42
CA ALA A 441 -1.27 20.30 29.04
C ALA A 441 -0.82 21.75 28.92
N THR A 442 -1.28 22.50 27.91
CA THR A 442 -0.90 23.91 27.72
C THR A 442 -1.49 24.84 28.78
N THR A 443 -2.56 24.42 29.45
CA THR A 443 -3.21 25.16 30.55
C THR A 443 -3.00 24.48 31.91
N ASN A 444 -2.02 23.58 32.02
CA ASN A 444 -1.72 22.91 33.28
C ASN A 444 -1.24 23.93 34.34
N SER A 445 -1.66 23.75 35.59
CA SER A 445 -1.27 24.63 36.70
C SER A 445 0.23 24.58 37.02
N ASP A 446 0.90 23.47 36.71
CA ASP A 446 2.35 23.33 36.85
C ASP A 446 3.05 23.95 35.63
N ALA A 447 3.86 24.99 35.87
CA ALA A 447 4.64 25.67 34.85
C ALA A 447 5.67 24.74 34.18
N ALA A 448 6.19 23.74 34.89
CA ALA A 448 7.10 22.75 34.33
C ALA A 448 6.42 21.86 33.28
N VAL A 449 5.09 21.75 33.31
CA VAL A 449 4.29 21.06 32.30
C VAL A 449 3.81 22.04 31.23
N SER A 450 3.22 23.17 31.63
CA SER A 450 2.53 24.07 30.70
C SER A 450 3.46 24.85 29.80
N GLU A 451 4.65 25.25 30.26
CA GLU A 451 5.58 26.01 29.43
C GLU A 451 6.17 25.17 28.27
N PRO A 452 6.70 23.95 28.48
CA PRO A 452 7.11 23.07 27.38
C PRO A 452 5.92 22.68 26.49
N ALA A 453 4.72 22.48 27.07
CA ALA A 453 3.53 22.16 26.30
C ALA A 453 3.13 23.27 25.33
N LYS A 454 3.17 24.54 25.77
CA LYS A 454 2.88 25.71 24.92
C LYS A 454 3.88 25.83 23.78
N LYS A 455 5.18 25.63 24.06
CA LYS A 455 6.23 25.66 23.02
C LYS A 455 6.06 24.54 22.01
N LEU A 456 5.79 23.32 22.47
CA LEU A 456 5.51 22.18 21.59
C LEU A 456 4.24 22.42 20.75
N MET A 457 3.19 22.98 21.35
CA MET A 457 1.96 23.33 20.64
C MET A 457 2.24 24.38 19.56
N ALA A 458 3.03 25.40 19.86
CA ALA A 458 3.42 26.42 18.89
C ALA A 458 4.24 25.82 17.73
N ALA A 459 5.19 24.93 18.02
CA ALA A 459 5.98 24.25 16.99
C ALA A 459 5.10 23.38 16.07
N LEU A 460 4.19 22.59 16.65
CA LEU A 460 3.26 21.74 15.90
C LEU A 460 2.20 22.53 15.14
N ALA A 461 1.76 23.67 15.68
CA ALA A 461 0.72 24.50 15.07
C ALA A 461 1.24 25.42 13.96
N LYS A 462 2.54 25.71 13.92
CA LYS A 462 3.12 26.69 13.00
C LYS A 462 2.74 26.44 11.53
N PRO A 463 2.84 25.22 10.97
CA PRO A 463 2.45 24.98 9.57
C PRO A 463 0.97 25.25 9.28
N VAL A 464 0.07 24.81 10.16
CA VAL A 464 -1.37 25.04 9.96
C VAL A 464 -1.74 26.51 10.15
N GLN A 465 -1.06 27.23 11.04
CA GLN A 465 -1.21 28.68 11.18
C GLN A 465 -0.80 29.41 9.90
N GLN A 466 0.35 29.08 9.32
CA GLN A 466 0.82 29.66 8.05
C GLN A 466 -0.15 29.39 6.90
N ARG A 467 -0.72 28.18 6.81
CA ARG A 467 -1.76 27.85 5.80
C ARG A 467 -3.01 28.69 5.98
N LEU A 468 -3.45 28.91 7.23
CA LEU A 468 -4.62 29.75 7.52
C LEU A 468 -4.34 31.23 7.21
N GLU A 469 -3.15 31.73 7.53
CA GLU A 469 -2.73 33.09 7.17
C GLU A 469 -2.64 33.27 5.65
N PHE A 470 -2.10 32.28 4.93
CA PHE A 470 -2.10 32.27 3.48
C PHE A 470 -3.53 32.30 2.92
N ALA A 471 -4.42 31.44 3.41
CA ALA A 471 -5.82 31.42 3.00
C ALA A 471 -6.51 32.79 3.24
N GLU A 472 -6.31 33.39 4.40
CA GLU A 472 -6.83 34.73 4.71
C GLU A 472 -6.26 35.80 3.76
N SER A 473 -4.95 35.73 3.44
CA SER A 473 -4.31 36.68 2.51
C SER A 473 -4.89 36.59 1.09
N LYS A 474 -5.34 35.39 0.68
CA LYS A 474 -5.93 35.14 -0.64
C LYS A 474 -7.41 35.45 -0.72
N LYS A 475 -8.09 35.70 0.41
CA LYS A 475 -9.54 35.91 0.48
C LYS A 475 -10.08 36.90 -0.56
N LYS A 476 -9.34 37.98 -0.86
CA LYS A 476 -9.74 38.99 -1.85
C LYS A 476 -9.18 38.73 -3.25
N SER A 477 -7.93 38.29 -3.37
CA SER A 477 -7.24 38.16 -4.66
C SER A 477 -7.58 36.86 -5.40
N ASP A 478 -7.78 35.77 -4.65
CA ASP A 478 -8.15 34.45 -5.16
C ASP A 478 -9.02 33.73 -4.11
N PRO A 479 -10.33 34.07 -4.04
CA PRO A 479 -11.25 33.46 -3.09
C PRO A 479 -11.37 31.93 -3.23
N VAL A 480 -11.11 31.39 -4.43
CA VAL A 480 -11.14 29.95 -4.68
C VAL A 480 -9.95 29.28 -4.01
N GLU A 481 -8.73 29.80 -4.19
CA GLU A 481 -7.55 29.27 -3.49
C GLU A 481 -7.66 29.37 -1.98
N ALA A 482 -8.17 30.51 -1.48
CA ALA A 482 -8.45 30.69 -0.06
C ALA A 482 -9.42 29.61 0.46
N PHE A 483 -10.48 29.33 -0.31
CA PHE A 483 -11.48 28.34 0.05
C PHE A 483 -10.89 26.93 0.10
N LEU A 484 -10.17 26.51 -0.95
CA LEU A 484 -9.58 25.17 -1.03
C LEU A 484 -8.53 24.94 0.05
N THR A 485 -7.71 25.96 0.33
CA THR A 485 -6.75 25.92 1.42
C THR A 485 -7.46 25.76 2.76
N ALA A 486 -8.49 26.55 3.04
CA ALA A 486 -9.24 26.45 4.30
C ALA A 486 -9.99 25.11 4.43
N GLU A 487 -10.62 24.63 3.36
CA GLU A 487 -11.34 23.34 3.34
C GLU A 487 -10.40 22.16 3.62
N SER A 488 -9.19 22.16 3.04
CA SER A 488 -8.19 21.13 3.34
C SER A 488 -7.77 21.15 4.82
N VAL A 489 -7.62 22.32 5.44
CA VAL A 489 -7.34 22.43 6.88
C VAL A 489 -8.49 21.88 7.73
N VAL A 490 -9.76 22.12 7.35
CA VAL A 490 -10.92 21.52 8.04
C VAL A 490 -10.85 20.00 8.03
N ALA A 491 -10.55 19.42 6.88
CA ALA A 491 -10.49 17.97 6.70
C ALA A 491 -9.32 17.34 7.48
N GLU A 492 -8.13 17.91 7.38
CA GLU A 492 -6.89 17.38 7.97
C GLU A 492 -6.83 17.58 9.49
N TYR A 493 -7.26 18.73 9.99
CA TYR A 493 -7.14 19.11 11.40
C TYR A 493 -8.45 18.94 12.18
N LYS A 494 -9.32 18.05 11.73
CA LYS A 494 -10.64 17.79 12.33
C LYS A 494 -10.52 17.54 13.84
N GLY A 495 -11.36 18.23 14.62
CA GLY A 495 -11.37 18.12 16.07
C GLY A 495 -10.36 19.03 16.79
N THR A 496 -9.58 19.82 16.06
CA THR A 496 -8.70 20.85 16.64
C THR A 496 -9.34 22.25 16.53
N PRO A 497 -8.87 23.25 17.32
CA PRO A 497 -9.28 24.64 17.15
C PRO A 497 -8.97 25.23 15.76
N PHE A 498 -7.97 24.70 15.05
CA PHE A 498 -7.60 25.16 13.72
C PHE A 498 -8.65 24.81 12.67
N ALA A 499 -9.24 23.61 12.75
CA ALA A 499 -10.36 23.26 11.89
C ALA A 499 -11.58 24.17 12.12
N ALA A 500 -11.87 24.54 13.38
CA ALA A 500 -12.96 25.49 13.66
C ALA A 500 -12.69 26.90 13.10
N LYS A 501 -11.43 27.36 13.12
CA LYS A 501 -11.05 28.63 12.48
C LYS A 501 -11.17 28.54 10.96
N ALA A 502 -10.68 27.45 10.37
CA ALA A 502 -10.78 27.19 8.94
C ALA A 502 -12.23 27.11 8.46
N ASP A 503 -13.11 26.44 9.23
CA ASP A 503 -14.52 26.25 8.89
C ASP A 503 -15.30 27.57 8.85
N ARG A 504 -14.96 28.52 9.75
CA ARG A 504 -15.48 29.89 9.68
C ARG A 504 -15.05 30.61 8.40
N LEU A 505 -13.78 30.47 8.01
CA LEU A 505 -13.27 31.04 6.77
C LEU A 505 -13.98 30.43 5.54
N VAL A 506 -14.07 29.10 5.49
CA VAL A 506 -14.84 28.34 4.49
C VAL A 506 -16.27 28.87 4.38
N SER A 507 -16.97 29.01 5.51
CA SER A 507 -18.35 29.51 5.54
C SER A 507 -18.46 30.93 5.00
N SER A 508 -17.50 31.81 5.31
CA SER A 508 -17.45 33.17 4.78
C SER A 508 -17.12 33.26 3.29
N LEU A 509 -16.43 32.26 2.74
CA LEU A 509 -16.02 32.22 1.33
C LEU A 509 -17.08 31.57 0.42
N LYS A 510 -17.97 30.74 0.96
CA LYS A 510 -19.04 30.07 0.18
C LYS A 510 -20.00 31.04 -0.52
N VAL A 511 -20.13 32.28 -0.02
CA VAL A 511 -20.96 33.32 -0.63
C VAL A 511 -20.31 33.98 -1.84
N GLU A 512 -19.00 33.81 -2.03
CA GLU A 512 -18.27 34.36 -3.16
C GLU A 512 -18.68 33.64 -4.45
N LYS A 513 -19.02 34.42 -5.48
CA LYS A 513 -19.52 33.87 -6.75
C LYS A 513 -18.53 32.88 -7.38
N ALA A 514 -17.23 33.17 -7.31
CA ALA A 514 -16.18 32.30 -7.84
C ALA A 514 -16.14 30.95 -7.10
N VAL A 515 -16.29 30.96 -5.78
CA VAL A 515 -16.32 29.74 -4.95
C VAL A 515 -17.59 28.94 -5.20
N ALA A 516 -18.74 29.60 -5.37
CA ALA A 516 -19.99 28.92 -5.70
C ALA A 516 -19.95 28.22 -7.06
N VAL A 517 -19.26 28.80 -8.06
CA VAL A 517 -18.99 28.17 -9.35
C VAL A 517 -18.05 26.98 -9.20
N GLU A 518 -16.95 27.14 -8.47
CA GLU A 518 -16.00 26.05 -8.19
C GLU A 518 -16.68 24.86 -7.50
N LEU A 519 -17.52 25.10 -6.50
CA LEU A 519 -18.24 24.04 -5.78
C LEU A 519 -19.18 23.24 -6.69
N LYS A 520 -19.83 23.89 -7.66
CA LYS A 520 -20.65 23.20 -8.67
C LYS A 520 -19.77 22.34 -9.58
N ALA A 521 -18.67 22.91 -10.09
CA ALA A 521 -17.72 22.19 -10.92
C ALA A 521 -17.11 20.97 -10.20
N ARG A 522 -16.83 21.07 -8.89
CA ARG A 522 -16.33 19.94 -8.09
C ARG A 522 -17.31 18.79 -7.98
N LYS A 523 -18.62 19.08 -7.87
CA LYS A 523 -19.64 18.04 -7.86
C LYS A 523 -19.70 17.29 -9.20
N GLU A 524 -19.44 17.97 -10.32
CA GLU A 524 -19.35 17.35 -11.64
C GLU A 524 -18.04 16.54 -11.79
N LEU A 525 -16.92 17.07 -11.27
CA LEU A 525 -15.63 16.37 -11.21
C LEU A 525 -15.71 15.03 -10.48
N ASP A 526 -16.54 14.91 -9.43
CA ASP A 526 -16.76 13.65 -8.73
C ASP A 526 -17.27 12.53 -9.65
N GLY A 527 -18.03 12.88 -10.70
CA GLY A 527 -18.45 11.93 -11.73
C GLY A 527 -17.27 11.37 -12.52
N ILE A 528 -16.36 12.24 -12.95
CA ILE A 528 -15.12 11.87 -13.66
C ILE A 528 -14.23 11.02 -12.75
N LYS A 529 -14.00 11.43 -11.50
CA LYS A 529 -13.19 10.69 -10.51
C LYS A 529 -13.73 9.30 -10.19
N LYS A 530 -15.05 9.09 -10.27
CA LYS A 530 -15.66 7.76 -10.13
C LYS A 530 -15.37 6.87 -11.32
N ILE A 531 -15.40 7.41 -12.54
CA ILE A 531 -15.04 6.63 -13.74
C ILE A 531 -13.55 6.31 -13.72
N GLU A 532 -12.72 7.29 -13.41
CA GLU A 532 -11.27 7.13 -13.19
C GLU A 532 -10.99 6.01 -12.18
N ALA A 533 -11.73 5.99 -11.05
CA ALA A 533 -11.65 4.92 -10.06
C ALA A 533 -11.90 3.53 -10.65
N VAL A 534 -12.96 3.42 -11.45
CA VAL A 534 -13.39 2.15 -12.06
C VAL A 534 -12.33 1.69 -13.06
N LEU A 535 -11.87 2.58 -13.93
CA LEU A 535 -10.84 2.30 -14.94
C LEU A 535 -9.51 1.89 -14.28
N ASN A 536 -9.09 2.60 -13.24
CA ASN A 536 -7.84 2.30 -12.53
C ASN A 536 -7.87 0.94 -11.82
N ALA A 537 -9.04 0.46 -11.40
CA ALA A 537 -9.21 -0.87 -10.79
C ALA A 537 -9.15 -2.03 -11.80
N GLN A 538 -9.06 -1.75 -13.10
CA GLN A 538 -9.06 -2.77 -14.13
C GLN A 538 -7.67 -3.30 -14.47
N GLY A 539 -7.58 -4.58 -14.83
CA GLY A 539 -6.34 -5.13 -15.40
C GLY A 539 -5.93 -4.39 -16.69
N GLY A 540 -4.66 -3.97 -16.76
CA GLY A 540 -4.09 -3.18 -17.85
C GLY A 540 -4.07 -1.66 -17.61
N SER A 541 -4.61 -1.17 -16.49
CA SER A 541 -4.75 0.27 -16.21
C SER A 541 -3.44 1.04 -16.00
N PHE A 542 -2.30 0.37 -15.91
CA PHE A 542 -0.99 0.99 -15.78
C PHE A 542 -0.50 1.63 -17.09
N ASP A 543 -1.02 1.17 -18.22
CA ASP A 543 -0.91 1.84 -19.51
C ASP A 543 -2.32 1.99 -20.09
N PRO A 544 -3.07 2.99 -19.60
CA PRO A 544 -4.43 3.21 -20.04
C PRO A 544 -4.51 3.57 -21.52
N THR A 545 -3.39 3.88 -22.20
CA THR A 545 -3.34 4.19 -23.62
C THR A 545 -3.19 2.96 -24.52
N ASP A 546 -2.92 1.78 -23.95
CA ASP A 546 -2.83 0.52 -24.70
C ASP A 546 -4.13 0.22 -25.46
N ILE A 547 -3.98 -0.28 -26.70
CA ILE A 547 -5.11 -0.52 -27.61
C ILE A 547 -6.12 -1.51 -27.02
N LYS A 548 -5.67 -2.57 -26.35
CA LYS A 548 -6.58 -3.57 -25.77
C LYS A 548 -7.35 -3.00 -24.59
N PHE A 549 -6.70 -2.17 -23.77
CA PHE A 549 -7.36 -1.47 -22.67
C PHE A 549 -8.40 -0.47 -23.19
N GLN A 550 -8.01 0.35 -24.16
CA GLN A 550 -8.87 1.34 -24.82
C GLN A 550 -10.11 0.69 -25.45
N MET A 551 -9.93 -0.39 -26.20
CA MET A 551 -11.05 -1.13 -26.80
C MET A 551 -11.97 -1.75 -25.74
N LYS A 552 -11.41 -2.31 -24.68
CA LYS A 552 -12.19 -2.99 -23.63
C LYS A 552 -13.03 -2.03 -22.79
N TYR A 553 -12.50 -0.83 -22.50
CA TYR A 553 -13.16 0.17 -21.64
C TYR A 553 -13.59 1.43 -22.38
N GLU A 554 -13.75 1.34 -23.70
CA GLU A 554 -14.20 2.41 -24.57
C GLU A 554 -15.47 3.13 -24.04
N PRO A 555 -16.50 2.44 -23.53
CA PRO A 555 -17.71 3.12 -23.03
C PRO A 555 -17.42 4.06 -21.86
N GLN A 556 -16.62 3.62 -20.89
CA GLN A 556 -16.24 4.40 -19.71
C GLN A 556 -15.37 5.60 -20.10
N ILE A 557 -14.40 5.39 -21.01
CA ILE A 557 -13.52 6.46 -21.50
C ILE A 557 -14.33 7.52 -22.27
N LYS A 558 -15.26 7.11 -23.13
CA LYS A 558 -16.18 8.02 -23.82
C LYS A 558 -17.06 8.81 -22.85
N GLN A 559 -17.61 8.14 -21.83
CA GLN A 559 -18.39 8.80 -20.80
C GLN A 559 -17.57 9.84 -20.04
N MET A 560 -16.33 9.51 -19.68
CA MET A 560 -15.42 10.44 -19.00
C MET A 560 -15.14 11.69 -19.85
N LYS A 561 -14.81 11.51 -21.14
CA LYS A 561 -14.59 12.60 -22.10
C LYS A 561 -15.84 13.49 -22.24
N ALA A 562 -17.03 12.88 -22.31
CA ALA A 562 -18.28 13.64 -22.41
C ALA A 562 -18.56 14.50 -21.17
N LEU A 563 -18.33 13.96 -19.96
CA LEU A 563 -18.47 14.72 -18.72
C LEU A 563 -17.48 15.89 -18.66
N TYR A 564 -16.24 15.69 -19.14
CA TYR A 564 -15.26 16.76 -19.19
C TYR A 564 -15.64 17.89 -20.15
N GLU A 565 -16.15 17.58 -21.35
CA GLU A 565 -16.63 18.62 -22.27
C GLU A 565 -17.85 19.38 -21.71
N GLN A 566 -18.73 18.70 -20.95
CA GLN A 566 -19.79 19.37 -20.22
C GLN A 566 -19.24 20.36 -19.18
N MET A 567 -18.26 19.93 -18.37
CA MET A 567 -17.59 20.78 -17.39
C MET A 567 -16.89 21.97 -18.03
N LYS A 568 -16.16 21.77 -19.14
CA LYS A 568 -15.53 22.86 -19.91
C LYS A 568 -16.53 23.90 -20.38
N LYS A 569 -17.71 23.47 -20.82
CA LYS A 569 -18.76 24.38 -21.28
C LYS A 569 -19.42 25.13 -20.11
N ALA A 570 -19.70 24.43 -19.01
CA ALA A 570 -20.40 25.00 -17.85
C ALA A 570 -19.50 25.88 -16.97
N HIS A 571 -18.24 25.46 -16.80
CA HIS A 571 -17.30 25.97 -15.80
C HIS A 571 -15.87 26.09 -16.36
N PRO A 572 -15.62 26.84 -17.46
CA PRO A 572 -14.34 26.82 -18.18
C PRO A 572 -13.13 27.28 -17.34
N ASN A 573 -13.35 28.16 -16.36
CA ASN A 573 -12.29 28.77 -15.56
C ASN A 573 -12.20 28.18 -14.13
N ALA A 574 -12.93 27.11 -13.83
CA ALA A 574 -12.88 26.46 -12.53
C ALA A 574 -11.62 25.60 -12.39
N LYS A 575 -11.00 25.57 -11.20
CA LYS A 575 -9.83 24.72 -10.93
C LYS A 575 -10.21 23.24 -11.06
N ALA A 576 -11.42 22.88 -10.66
CA ALA A 576 -11.96 21.53 -10.87
C ALA A 576 -12.03 21.10 -12.35
N THR A 577 -12.26 22.05 -13.28
CA THR A 577 -12.27 21.76 -14.72
C THR A 577 -10.86 21.54 -15.24
N GLU A 578 -9.87 22.29 -14.74
CA GLU A 578 -8.46 22.02 -15.03
C GLU A 578 -8.04 20.63 -14.57
N GLU A 579 -8.41 20.25 -13.34
CA GLU A 579 -8.16 18.92 -12.78
C GLU A 579 -8.82 17.81 -13.61
N ALA A 580 -10.09 17.99 -14.01
CA ALA A 580 -10.79 17.06 -14.90
C ALA A 580 -10.02 16.84 -16.22
N GLY A 581 -9.45 17.90 -16.78
CA GLY A 581 -8.69 17.82 -18.03
C GLY A 581 -7.40 17.01 -17.87
N GLN A 582 -6.74 17.10 -16.72
CA GLN A 582 -5.56 16.29 -16.41
C GLN A 582 -5.93 14.81 -16.34
N ILE A 583 -7.01 14.47 -15.61
CA ILE A 583 -7.50 13.08 -15.52
C ILE A 583 -7.85 12.53 -16.90
N VAL A 584 -8.64 13.26 -17.70
CA VAL A 584 -9.02 12.79 -19.04
C VAL A 584 -7.80 12.57 -19.93
N LYS A 585 -6.78 13.42 -19.83
CA LYS A 585 -5.57 13.29 -20.63
C LYS A 585 -4.82 11.99 -20.36
N GLU A 586 -4.84 11.47 -19.13
CA GLU A 586 -4.22 10.18 -18.78
C GLU A 586 -4.85 9.02 -19.57
N PHE A 587 -6.15 9.07 -19.85
CA PHE A 587 -6.88 8.01 -20.57
C PHE A 587 -7.13 8.32 -22.05
N ALA A 588 -6.75 9.49 -22.54
CA ALA A 588 -7.12 9.94 -23.88
C ALA A 588 -6.08 9.65 -24.97
N GLY A 589 -4.83 9.35 -24.60
CA GLY A 589 -3.68 9.28 -25.53
C GLY A 589 -3.16 10.67 -25.88
#